data_AF-A0A822DXE1-F1
#
_entry.id   AF-A0A822DXE1-F1
#
_cell.length_a   1.000
_cell.length_b   1.000
_cell.length_c   1.000
_cell.angle_alpha   90.00
_cell.angle_beta   90.00
_cell.angle_gamma   90.00
#
_symmetry.space_group_name_H-M   'P 1'
#
loop_
_entity.id
_entity.type
_entity.pdbx_description
1 polymer ?
#
loop_
_entity_poly.entity_id
_entity_poly.type
_entity_poly.pdbx_seq_one_letter_code
_entity_poly.pdbx_strand_id
1 'polypeptide(L)'
;RNEKLMEIKESLTSKELCSNLPYEFELFYKYSRTLSYTQRPDYGYLRNLLMTLINRLKENFDHIYDWHLIVKLFKENLDAGRPILPKKKIT
;
A
#
# COMPACT_ATOMS: atom_id res chain seq x y z
N ARG A 1 -16.66 20.12 -3.24
CA ARG A 1 -16.06 18.79 -3.58
C ARG A 1 -14.92 18.43 -2.61
N ASN A 2 -13.99 19.34 -2.35
CA ASN A 2 -12.87 19.10 -1.44
C ASN A 2 -13.27 19.11 0.05
N GLU A 3 -14.27 19.90 0.45
CA GLU A 3 -14.78 19.95 1.84
C GLU A 3 -15.26 18.58 2.32
N LYS A 4 -16.13 17.91 1.56
CA LYS A 4 -16.57 16.54 1.87
C LYS A 4 -15.41 15.55 2.01
N LEU A 5 -14.35 15.70 1.21
CA LEU A 5 -13.15 14.84 1.31
C LEU A 5 -12.33 15.15 2.57
N MET A 6 -12.29 16.41 2.99
CA MET A 6 -11.63 16.84 4.22
C MET A 6 -12.37 16.30 5.45
N GLU A 7 -13.69 16.48 5.51
CA GLU A 7 -14.54 15.97 6.60
C GLU A 7 -14.40 14.45 6.78
N ILE A 8 -14.33 13.70 5.68
CA ILE A 8 -14.11 12.24 5.75
C ILE A 8 -12.72 11.92 6.31
N LYS A 9 -11.68 12.64 5.88
CA LYS A 9 -10.30 12.41 6.38
C LYS A 9 -10.13 12.77 7.85
N GLU A 10 -10.87 13.75 8.35
CA GLU A 10 -10.84 14.17 9.76
C GLU A 10 -11.65 13.25 10.66
N SER A 11 -12.76 12.71 10.17
CA SER A 11 -13.65 11.83 10.94
C SER A 11 -13.16 10.38 11.03
N LEU A 12 -12.41 9.90 10.04
CA LEU A 12 -11.88 8.53 10.04
C LEU A 12 -10.76 8.35 11.08
N THR A 13 -10.95 7.37 11.96
CA THR A 13 -9.90 6.97 12.90
C THR A 13 -8.82 6.14 12.19
N SER A 14 -7.61 6.10 12.77
CA SER A 14 -6.52 5.26 12.26
C SER A 14 -6.92 3.79 12.14
N LYS A 15 -7.74 3.30 13.08
CA LYS A 15 -8.18 1.91 13.12
C LYS A 15 -9.19 1.60 12.01
N GLU A 16 -10.13 2.51 11.75
CA GLU A 16 -11.09 2.35 10.66
C GLU A 16 -10.39 2.38 9.30
N LEU A 17 -9.47 3.34 9.12
CA LEU A 17 -8.68 3.48 7.89
C LEU A 17 -7.84 2.23 7.60
N CYS A 18 -7.26 1.62 8.64
CA CYS A 18 -6.33 0.49 8.50
C CYS A 18 -6.97 -0.88 8.81
N SER A 19 -8.30 -0.97 8.91
CA SER A 19 -9.01 -2.17 9.37
C SER A 19 -8.71 -3.47 8.60
N ASN A 20 -8.42 -3.37 7.30
CA ASN A 20 -8.09 -4.51 6.42
C ASN A 20 -6.60 -4.56 6.03
N LEU A 21 -5.75 -3.81 6.72
CA LEU A 21 -4.32 -3.74 6.48
C LEU A 21 -3.55 -4.36 7.65
N PRO A 22 -2.31 -4.81 7.42
CA PRO A 22 -1.44 -5.21 8.52
C PRO A 22 -1.27 -4.09 9.56
N TYR A 23 -1.15 -4.48 10.83
CA TYR A 23 -1.08 -3.57 11.98
C TYR A 23 0.03 -2.51 11.88
N GLU A 24 1.14 -2.83 11.20
CA GLU A 24 2.25 -1.90 10.96
C GLU A 24 1.82 -0.63 10.20
N PHE A 25 0.79 -0.71 9.35
CA PHE A 25 0.24 0.47 8.66
C PHE A 25 -0.48 1.42 9.63
N GLU A 26 -1.20 0.88 10.61
CA GLU A 26 -1.84 1.69 11.65
C GLU A 26 -0.79 2.40 12.50
N LEU A 27 0.28 1.70 12.89
CA LEU A 27 1.40 2.27 13.64
C LEU A 27 2.12 3.37 12.84
N PHE A 28 2.39 3.12 11.56
CA PHE A 28 3.01 4.10 10.66
C PHE A 28 2.15 5.37 10.55
N TYR A 29 0.85 5.21 10.34
CA TYR A 29 -0.08 6.33 10.20
C TYR A 29 -0.21 7.12 11.50
N LYS A 30 -0.35 6.43 12.65
CA LYS A 30 -0.37 7.05 13.97
C LYS A 30 0.89 7.85 14.24
N TYR A 31 2.06 7.27 13.99
CA TYR A 31 3.35 7.97 14.13
C TYR A 31 3.37 9.26 13.30
N SER A 32 2.96 9.18 12.04
CA SER A 32 2.92 10.32 11.12
C SER A 32 2.02 11.46 11.64
N ARG A 33 0.93 11.15 12.33
CA ARG A 33 0.01 12.13 12.94
C ARG A 33 0.54 12.78 14.22
N THR A 34 1.51 12.15 14.89
CA THR A 34 2.11 12.68 16.13
C THR A 34 3.29 13.63 15.88
N LEU A 35 3.79 13.71 14.64
CA LEU A 35 4.91 14.58 14.30
C LEU A 35 4.53 16.05 14.43
N SER A 36 5.38 16.81 15.12
CA SER A 36 5.29 18.27 15.13
C SER A 36 5.78 18.84 13.79
N TYR A 37 5.38 20.06 13.46
CA TYR A 37 5.73 20.72 12.18
C TYR A 37 7.24 20.77 11.90
N THR A 38 8.05 21.03 12.93
CA THR A 38 9.52 21.12 12.81
C THR A 38 10.23 19.80 13.11
N GLN A 39 9.49 18.76 13.52
CA GLN A 39 10.08 17.51 13.96
C GLN A 39 10.55 16.71 12.74
N ARG A 40 11.82 16.29 12.78
CA ARG A 40 12.36 15.34 11.80
C ARG A 40 11.78 13.95 12.09
N PRO A 41 11.17 13.27 11.09
CA PRO A 41 10.71 11.90 11.26
C PRO A 41 11.88 10.93 11.52
N ASP A 42 11.63 9.92 12.34
CA ASP A 42 12.49 8.76 12.50
C ASP A 42 12.24 7.79 11.35
N TYR A 43 12.95 8.01 10.25
CA TYR A 43 12.89 7.16 9.06
C TYR A 43 13.39 5.73 9.34
N GLY A 44 14.26 5.53 10.33
CA GLY A 44 14.76 4.21 10.71
C GLY A 44 13.64 3.36 11.32
N TYR A 45 12.92 3.93 12.28
CA TYR A 45 11.74 3.32 12.88
C TYR A 45 10.67 2.98 11.83
N LEU A 46 10.31 3.96 11.00
CA LEU A 46 9.28 3.78 9.97
C LEU A 46 9.65 2.68 8.96
N ARG A 47 10.93 2.64 8.53
CA ARG A 47 11.44 1.58 7.66
C ARG A 47 11.38 0.23 8.35
N ASN A 48 11.78 0.15 9.61
CA ASN A 48 11.80 -1.10 10.36
C ASN A 48 10.40 -1.71 10.56
N LEU A 49 9.36 -0.88 10.73
CA LEU A 49 7.97 -1.35 10.75
C LEU A 49 7.63 -2.14 9.47
N LEU A 50 7.86 -1.52 8.31
CA LEU A 50 7.55 -2.14 7.02
C LEU A 50 8.44 -3.35 6.73
N MET A 51 9.72 -3.30 7.09
CA MET A 51 10.63 -4.43 6.92
C MET A 51 10.23 -5.63 7.79
N THR A 52 9.78 -5.38 9.02
CA THR A 52 9.27 -6.45 9.91
C THR A 52 8.05 -7.13 9.30
N LEU A 53 7.13 -6.35 8.71
CA LEU A 53 5.98 -6.87 8.00
C LEU A 53 6.41 -7.76 6.81
N ILE A 54 7.34 -7.29 5.98
CA ILE A 54 7.79 -8.01 4.79
C ILE A 54 8.50 -9.32 5.18
N ASN A 55 9.35 -9.28 6.20
CA ASN A 55 9.99 -10.48 6.74
C ASN A 55 8.96 -11.50 7.25
N ARG A 56 7.88 -11.04 7.90
CA ARG A 56 6.78 -11.92 8.35
C ARG A 56 6.01 -12.54 7.19
N LEU A 57 5.82 -11.79 6.11
CA LEU A 57 5.20 -12.29 4.88
C LEU A 57 6.12 -13.25 4.09
N LYS A 58 7.40 -13.35 4.47
CA LYS A 58 8.43 -14.15 3.78
C LYS A 58 8.62 -13.75 2.31
N GLU A 59 8.35 -12.48 2.02
CA GLU A 59 8.55 -11.90 0.69
C GLU A 59 9.98 -11.41 0.54
N ASN A 60 10.53 -11.56 -0.66
CA ASN A 60 11.87 -11.11 -0.98
C ASN A 60 11.84 -9.75 -1.65
N PHE A 61 12.82 -8.91 -1.35
CA PHE A 61 13.07 -7.67 -2.10
C PHE A 61 13.87 -7.97 -3.37
N ASP A 62 13.23 -8.60 -4.35
CA ASP A 62 13.82 -8.88 -5.67
C ASP A 62 13.65 -7.72 -6.67
N HIS A 63 13.04 -6.61 -6.23
CA HIS A 63 12.66 -5.45 -7.05
C HIS A 63 11.67 -5.79 -8.19
N ILE A 64 11.02 -6.95 -8.12
CA ILE A 64 9.91 -7.32 -8.98
C ILE A 64 8.63 -6.84 -8.29
N TYR A 65 7.78 -6.18 -9.06
CA TYR A 65 6.58 -5.53 -8.56
C TYR A 65 5.42 -5.89 -9.50
N ASP A 66 4.19 -5.60 -9.09
CA ASP A 66 2.98 -5.94 -9.84
C ASP A 66 3.03 -5.50 -11.30
N TRP A 67 3.59 -4.31 -11.59
CA TRP A 67 3.70 -3.84 -12.98
C TRP A 67 4.69 -4.65 -13.83
N HIS A 68 5.74 -5.22 -13.24
CA HIS A 68 6.66 -6.13 -13.94
C HIS A 68 5.94 -7.42 -14.32
N LEU A 69 5.13 -7.96 -13.41
CA LEU A 69 4.32 -9.14 -13.66
C LEU A 69 3.24 -8.88 -14.72
N ILE A 70 2.57 -7.72 -14.64
CA ILE A 70 1.61 -7.28 -15.66
C ILE A 70 2.28 -7.29 -17.04
N VAL A 71 3.43 -6.64 -17.21
CA VAL A 71 4.13 -6.62 -18.50
C VAL A 71 4.47 -8.03 -19.01
N LYS A 72 4.90 -8.93 -18.12
CA LYS A 72 5.18 -10.33 -18.47
C LYS A 72 3.92 -11.06 -18.94
N LEU A 73 2.82 -10.98 -18.18
CA LEU A 73 1.54 -11.60 -18.51
C LEU A 73 0.96 -11.05 -19.82
N PHE A 74 1.10 -9.75 -20.07
CA PHE A 74 0.66 -9.13 -21.31
C PHE A 74 1.44 -9.68 -22.53
N LYS A 75 2.76 -9.84 -22.42
CA LYS A 75 3.58 -10.45 -23.48
C LYS A 75 3.20 -11.90 -23.72
N GLU A 76 3.11 -12.71 -22.65
CA GLU A 76 2.72 -14.11 -22.75
C GLU A 76 1.33 -14.30 -23.37
N ASN A 77 0.36 -13.43 -23.03
CA ASN A 77 -0.98 -13.46 -23.64
C ASN A 77 -0.96 -13.04 -25.11
N LEU A 78 -0.13 -12.07 -25.49
CA LEU A 78 0.06 -11.67 -26.89
C LEU A 78 0.67 -12.81 -27.71
N ASP A 79 1.73 -13.43 -27.18
CA ASP A 79 2.44 -14.54 -27.83
C ASP A 79 1.56 -15.80 -27.94
N ALA A 80 0.64 -16.00 -26.99
CA ALA A 80 -0.32 -17.10 -26.98
C ALA A 80 -1.64 -16.80 -27.71
N GLY A 81 -1.80 -15.62 -28.33
CA GLY A 81 -3.03 -15.21 -29.02
C GLY A 81 -4.26 -15.09 -28.11
N ARG A 82 -4.06 -14.91 -26.80
CA ARG A 82 -5.13 -14.83 -25.80
C ARG A 82 -5.61 -13.38 -25.61
N PRO A 83 -6.88 -13.17 -25.25
CA PRO A 83 -7.39 -11.84 -24.96
C PRO A 83 -6.64 -11.20 -23.79
N ILE A 84 -6.28 -9.93 -23.98
CA ILE A 84 -5.24 -9.23 -23.21
C ILE A 84 -5.66 -8.85 -21.76
N LEU A 85 -6.92 -9.09 -21.37
CA LEU A 85 -7.43 -8.74 -20.04
C LEU A 85 -8.58 -9.68 -19.61
N PRO A 86 -8.59 -10.22 -18.37
CA PRO A 86 -9.84 -10.64 -17.77
C PRO A 86 -10.68 -9.38 -17.56
N LYS A 87 -11.92 -9.36 -18.09
CA LYS A 87 -12.90 -8.32 -17.75
C LYS A 87 -12.95 -8.24 -16.22
N LYS A 88 -12.53 -7.11 -15.64
CA LYS A 88 -12.72 -6.85 -14.22
C LYS A 88 -14.22 -7.01 -13.96
N LYS A 89 -14.64 -8.11 -13.31
CA LYS A 89 -15.98 -8.16 -12.74
C LYS A 89 -15.97 -7.11 -11.64
N ILE A 90 -16.51 -5.94 -11.95
CA ILE A 90 -16.92 -4.98 -10.95
C ILE A 90 -18.02 -5.73 -10.19
N THR A 91 -17.71 -6.16 -8.98
CA THR A 91 -18.72 -6.61 -8.02
C THR A 91 -19.65 -5.45 -7.71
#